data_AF-A0A0D2ZZM7-F1
#
_entry.id   AF-A0A0D2ZZM7-F1
#
_cell.length_a   1.000
_cell.length_b   1.000
_cell.length_c   1.000
_cell.angle_alpha   90.00
_cell.angle_beta   90.00
_cell.angle_gamma   90.00
#
_symmetry.space_group_name_H-M   'P 1'
#
loop_
_entity.id
_entity.type
_entity.pdbx_description
1 polymer ?
#
loop_
_entity_poly.entity_id
_entity_poly.type
_entity_poly.pdbx_seq_one_letter_code
_entity_poly.pdbx_strand_id
1 'polypeptide(L)' 'LITRFCEQDLLSEAEHFFAEICSKKSFRPDVPTYRTMMDAYVKKGRVSDAVKTVNQTLDASLTYIAKKVLVM' A
#
# COMPACT_ATOMS: atom_id res chain seq x y z
N LEU A 1 -2.34 5.25 -11.25
CA LEU A 1 -1.99 6.60 -10.75
C LEU A 1 -0.73 6.56 -9.90
N ILE A 2 -0.70 5.76 -8.83
CA ILE A 2 0.50 5.58 -7.97
C ILE A 2 1.76 5.30 -8.78
N THR A 3 1.74 4.33 -9.69
CA THR A 3 2.91 4.03 -10.56
C THR A 3 3.39 5.25 -11.34
N ARG A 4 2.47 6.07 -11.89
CA ARG A 4 2.83 7.28 -12.63
C ARG A 4 3.42 8.35 -11.73
N PHE A 5 2.89 8.54 -10.53
CA PHE A 5 3.46 9.46 -9.54
C PHE A 5 4.88 9.02 -9.16
N CYS A 6 5.10 7.73 -8.89
CA CYS A 6 6.42 7.20 -8.58
C CYS A 6 7.42 7.32 -9.76
N GLU A 7 6.96 7.12 -11.00
CA GLU A 7 7.78 7.32 -12.22
C GLU A 7 8.20 8.78 -12.42
N GLN A 8 7.39 9.73 -11.97
CA GLN A 8 7.65 11.18 -12.04
C GLN A 8 8.35 11.73 -10.79
N ASP A 9 8.80 10.85 -9.90
CA ASP A 9 9.47 11.20 -8.64
C ASP A 9 8.57 12.00 -7.66
N LEU A 10 7.26 11.96 -7.88
CA LEU A 10 6.20 12.58 -7.08
C LEU A 10 5.76 11.63 -5.95
N LEU A 11 6.70 11.26 -5.08
CA LEU A 11 6.45 10.27 -4.02
C LEU A 11 5.39 10.79 -3.01
N SER A 12 5.38 12.08 -2.71
CA SER A 12 4.40 12.66 -1.76
C SER A 12 2.95 12.53 -2.25
N GLU A 13 2.73 12.74 -3.54
CA GLU A 13 1.44 12.59 -4.20
C GLU A 13 1.03 11.11 -4.24
N ALA A 14 1.98 10.22 -4.49
CA ALA A 14 1.78 8.77 -4.40
C ALA A 14 1.37 8.35 -2.99
N GLU A 15 2.04 8.87 -1.94
CA GLU A 15 1.74 8.62 -0.53
C GLU A 15 0.34 9.11 -0.16
N HIS A 16 -0.02 10.33 -0.56
CA HIS A 16 -1.35 10.89 -0.29
C HIS A 16 -2.45 10.05 -0.93
N PHE A 17 -2.31 9.75 -2.23
CA PHE A 17 -3.30 8.93 -2.94
C PHE A 17 -3.37 7.52 -2.35
N PHE A 18 -2.23 6.92 -2.02
CA PHE A 18 -2.15 5.60 -1.40
C PHE A 18 -2.84 5.56 -0.02
N ALA A 19 -2.64 6.57 0.82
CA ALA A 19 -3.33 6.68 2.11
C ALA A 19 -4.85 6.84 1.93
N GLU A 20 -5.27 7.68 0.97
CA GLU A 20 -6.69 7.88 0.67
C GLU A 20 -7.36 6.57 0.26
N ILE A 21 -6.74 5.80 -0.64
CA ILE A 21 -7.30 4.52 -1.07
C ILE A 21 -7.30 3.50 0.08
N CYS A 22 -6.24 3.42 0.90
CA CYS A 22 -6.20 2.51 2.05
C CYS A 22 -7.28 2.83 3.11
N SER A 23 -7.68 4.10 3.23
CA SER A 23 -8.73 4.52 4.18
C SER A 23 -10.14 4.07 3.77
N LYS A 24 -10.36 3.77 2.47
CA LYS A 24 -11.67 3.43 1.91
C LYS A 24 -11.92 1.92 2.01
N LYS A 25 -12.96 1.51 2.74
CA LYS A 25 -13.34 0.08 2.89
C LYS A 25 -13.61 -0.64 1.55
N SER A 26 -14.11 0.09 0.56
CA SER A 26 -14.45 -0.43 -0.77
C SER A 26 -13.27 -0.49 -1.73
N PHE A 27 -12.15 0.17 -1.41
CA PHE A 27 -11.01 0.25 -2.29
C PHE A 27 -9.78 -0.30 -1.57
N ARG A 28 -9.41 -1.54 -1.90
CA ARG A 28 -8.20 -2.14 -1.38
C ARG A 28 -7.12 -2.07 -2.45
N PRO A 29 -5.95 -1.50 -2.16
CA PRO A 29 -4.83 -1.59 -3.08
C PRO A 29 -4.50 -3.06 -3.34
N ASP A 30 -4.09 -3.36 -4.57
CA ASP A 30 -3.66 -4.69 -4.97
C ASP A 30 -2.16 -4.91 -4.66
N VAL A 31 -1.71 -6.16 -4.76
CA VAL A 31 -0.31 -6.53 -4.51
C VAL A 31 0.68 -5.71 -5.37
N PRO A 32 0.42 -5.47 -6.68
CA PRO A 32 1.26 -4.59 -7.49
C PRO A 32 1.37 -3.15 -6.96
N THR A 33 0.30 -2.59 -6.42
CA THR A 33 0.30 -1.23 -5.84
C THR A 33 1.22 -1.14 -4.63
N TYR A 34 1.14 -2.11 -3.71
CA TYR A 34 2.03 -2.16 -2.56
C TYR A 34 3.49 -2.34 -2.97
N ARG A 35 3.77 -3.24 -3.93
CA ARG A 35 5.11 -3.42 -4.48
C ARG A 35 5.66 -2.11 -5.07
N THR A 36 4.84 -1.37 -5.81
CA THR A 36 5.23 -0.10 -6.41
C THR A 36 5.63 0.93 -5.36
N MET A 37 4.87 1.05 -4.26
CA MET A 37 5.22 1.94 -3.14
C MET A 37 6.51 1.51 -2.45
N MET A 38 6.68 0.20 -2.19
CA MET A 38 7.90 -0.33 -1.60
C MET A 38 9.14 -0.04 -2.45
N ASP A 39 9.06 -0.29 -3.76
CA ASP A 39 10.16 -0.03 -4.69
C ASP A 39 10.51 1.47 -4.71
N ALA A 40 9.49 2.35 -4.69
CA ALA A 40 9.69 3.79 -4.63
C ALA A 40 10.40 4.23 -3.34
N TYR A 41 10.01 3.68 -2.18
CA TYR A 41 10.67 3.95 -0.90
C TYR A 41 12.12 3.45 -0.87
N VAL A 42 12.38 2.23 -1.36
CA VAL A 42 13.73 1.66 -1.43
C VAL A 42 14.64 2.50 -2.32
N LYS A 43 14.15 2.93 -3.49
CA LYS A 43 14.90 3.82 -4.40
C LYS A 43 15.27 5.17 -3.76
N LYS A 44 14.48 5.64 -2.81
CA LYS A 44 14.73 6.87 -2.03
C LYS A 44 15.51 6.64 -0.73
N GLY A 45 15.97 5.41 -0.46
CA GLY A 45 16.64 5.06 0.79
C GLY A 45 15.72 5.02 2.02
N ARG A 46 14.40 5.15 1.84
CA ARG A 46 13.38 5.13 2.91
C ARG A 46 12.95 3.70 3.25
N VAL A 47 13.92 2.83 3.54
CA VAL A 47 13.67 1.38 3.75
C VAL A 47 12.70 1.11 4.92
N SER A 48 12.77 1.91 6.00
CA SER A 48 11.84 1.81 7.13
C SER A 48 10.38 1.99 6.69
N ASP A 49 10.12 2.92 5.78
CA ASP A 49 8.77 3.16 5.28
C ASP A 49 8.31 2.04 4.35
N ALA A 50 9.21 1.49 3.52
CA ALA A 50 8.92 0.30 2.73
C ALA A 50 8.48 -0.88 3.60
N VAL A 51 9.15 -1.11 4.75
CA VAL A 51 8.79 -2.18 5.69
C VAL A 51 7.44 -1.92 6.35
N LYS A 52 7.13 -0.67 6.73
CA LYS A 52 5.80 -0.31 7.27
C LYS A 52 4.70 -0.61 6.27
N THR A 53 4.91 -0.31 4.98
CA THR A 53 3.96 -0.61 3.91
C THR A 53 3.68 -2.11 3.79
N VAL A 54 4.69 -2.98 3.99
CA VAL A 54 4.50 -4.44 4.06
C VAL A 54 3.59 -4.84 5.22
N ASN A 55 3.83 -4.30 6.42
CA ASN A 55 3.03 -4.66 7.59
C ASN A 55 1.55 -4.27 7.43
N GLN A 56 1.27 -3.16 6.75
CA GLN A 56 -0.10 -2.77 6.40
C GLN A 56 -0.79 -3.78 5.46
N THR A 57 -0.06 -4.43 4.56
CA THR A 57 -0.63 -5.50 3.70
C THR A 57 -1.04 -6.74 4.49
N LEU A 58 -0.23 -7.11 5.48
CA LEU A 58 -0.45 -8.31 6.30
C LEU A 58 -1.70 -8.16 7.16
N ASP A 59 -1.85 -7.00 7.82
CA ASP A 59 -3.03 -6.70 8.64
C ASP A 59 -4.31 -6.65 7.79
N ALA A 60 -4.26 -6.03 6.60
CA ALA A 60 -5.40 -5.97 5.70
C ALA A 60 -5.82 -7.37 5.17
N SER A 61 -4.83 -8.24 4.89
CA SER A 61 -5.04 -9.59 4.39
C SER A 61 -5.58 -10.53 5.47
N LEU A 62 -4.98 -10.49 6.67
CA LEU A 62 -5.43 -11.27 7.83
C LEU A 62 -6.83 -10.83 8.27
N THR A 63 -7.13 -9.52 8.30
CA THR A 63 -8.47 -9.02 8.62
C THR A 63 -9.52 -9.49 7.61
N TYR A 64 -9.17 -9.62 6.33
CA TYR A 64 -10.08 -10.14 5.31
C TYR A 64 -10.35 -11.64 5.48
N ILE A 65 -9.29 -12.43 5.69
CA ILE A 65 -9.42 -13.88 5.93
C ILE A 65 -10.20 -14.12 7.23
N ALA A 66 -9.87 -13.41 8.30
CA ALA A 66 -10.57 -13.49 9.58
C ALA A 66 -12.06 -13.15 9.44
N LYS A 67 -12.43 -12.09 8.70
CA LYS A 67 -13.84 -11.76 8.42
C LYS A 67 -14.53 -12.82 7.56
N LYS A 68 -13.83 -13.41 6.60
CA LYS A 68 -14.39 -14.44 5.73
C LYS A 68 -14.62 -15.76 6.48
N VAL A 69 -13.74 -16.09 7.44
CA VAL A 69 -13.83 -17.28 8.29
C VAL A 69 -14.85 -17.11 9.42
N LEU A 70 -15.00 -15.90 9.99
CA LEU A 70 -15.99 -15.62 11.05
C LEU A 70 -17.44 -15.47 10.55
N VAL A 71 -17.66 -15.41 9.24
CA VAL A 71 -19.00 -15.29 8.61
C VAL A 71 -19.38 -16.59 7.87
N MET A 72 -18.65 -17.68 8.11
CA MET A 72 -19.05 -19.06 7.81
C MET A 72 -19.45 -19.76 9.10
#